data_AF-A0A9X8VEK0-F1
#
_entry.id   AF-A0A9X8VEK0-F1
#
_cell.length_a   1.000
_cell.length_b   1.000
_cell.length_c   1.000
_cell.angle_alpha   90.00
_cell.angle_beta   90.00
_cell.angle_gamma   90.00
#
_symmetry.space_group_name_H-M   'P 1'
#
loop_
_entity.id
_entity.type
_entity.pdbx_description
1 polymer ?
#
loop_
_entity_poly.entity_id
_entity_poly.type
_entity_poly.pdbx_seq_one_letter_code
_entity_poly.pdbx_strand_id
1 'polypeptide(L)'
;MKTLLGGGVITLSAPNINIVKNISPAPDLIIMDFPHEIYRFEAYLRFVDLCRAEYKDVRILFFVDKTSPLILAFIAAARPDAILHKREALQVVRETCAA
;
A
#
# COMPACT_ATOMS: atom_id res chain seq x y z
N MET A 1 -18.58 0.39 -16.41
CA MET A 1 -17.16 -0.03 -16.32
C MET A 1 -17.01 -0.85 -15.06
N LYS A 2 -16.80 -2.17 -15.16
CA LYS A 2 -16.53 -3.04 -14.01
C LYS A 2 -15.12 -2.71 -13.50
N THR A 3 -15.01 -2.35 -12.22
CA THR A 3 -13.77 -2.18 -11.48
C THR A 3 -12.87 -3.39 -11.73
N LEU A 4 -11.68 -3.13 -12.30
CA LEU A 4 -10.70 -4.14 -12.75
C LEU A 4 -9.94 -4.80 -11.58
N LEU A 5 -10.32 -4.51 -10.35
CA LEU A 5 -9.77 -5.05 -9.12
C LEU A 5 -10.98 -5.52 -8.30
N GLY A 6 -11.02 -6.80 -7.96
CA GLY A 6 -12.12 -7.40 -7.18
C GLY A 6 -12.35 -6.65 -5.87
N GLY A 7 -13.52 -6.83 -5.25
CA GLY A 7 -14.01 -6.05 -4.10
C GLY A 7 -13.12 -6.01 -2.84
N GLY A 8 -11.99 -6.71 -2.82
CA GLY A 8 -10.99 -6.70 -1.76
C GLY A 8 -9.78 -5.77 -1.99
N VAL A 9 -9.76 -4.94 -3.03
CA VAL A 9 -8.65 -4.00 -3.29
C VAL A 9 -9.00 -2.56 -2.95
N ILE A 10 -8.16 -1.91 -2.15
CA ILE A 10 -8.28 -0.50 -1.80
C ILE A 10 -7.05 0.26 -2.30
N THR A 11 -7.27 1.42 -2.90
CA THR A 11 -6.21 2.36 -3.28
C THR A 11 -6.27 3.62 -2.43
N LEU A 12 -5.15 4.01 -1.83
CA LEU A 12 -5.05 5.19 -0.96
C LEU A 12 -3.92 6.12 -1.43
N SER A 13 -4.17 7.42 -1.47
CA SER A 13 -3.11 8.42 -1.70
C SER A 13 -2.33 8.76 -0.43
N ALA A 14 -2.87 8.43 0.75
CA ALA A 14 -2.25 8.64 2.05
C ALA A 14 -2.89 7.74 3.13
N PRO A 15 -2.22 7.53 4.29
CA PRO A 15 -2.74 6.74 5.39
C PRO A 15 -4.06 7.29 5.92
N ASN A 16 -5.04 6.42 6.11
CA ASN A 16 -6.33 6.80 6.69
C ASN A 16 -6.84 5.71 7.64
N ILE A 17 -6.59 5.90 8.93
CA ILE A 17 -6.98 4.96 10.00
C ILE A 17 -8.49 4.73 10.05
N ASN A 18 -9.31 5.71 9.68
CA ASN A 18 -10.76 5.55 9.70
C ASN A 18 -11.23 4.53 8.67
N ILE A 19 -10.48 4.31 7.59
CA ILE A 19 -10.83 3.31 6.57
C ILE A 19 -10.68 1.90 7.14
N VAL A 20 -9.63 1.64 7.93
CA VAL A 20 -9.36 0.32 8.53
C VAL A 20 -10.51 -0.15 9.42
N LYS A 21 -11.17 0.79 10.12
CA LYS A 21 -12.27 0.45 11.03
C LYS A 21 -13.63 0.25 10.33
N ASN A 22 -13.76 0.71 9.09
CA ASN A 22 -15.06 0.84 8.42
C ASN A 22 -15.20 -0.06 7.18
N ILE A 23 -14.13 -0.72 6.74
CA ILE A 23 -14.21 -1.65 5.61
C ILE A 23 -14.53 -3.05 6.08
N SER A 24 -15.68 -3.54 5.62
CA SER A 24 -16.11 -4.93 5.70
C SER A 24 -16.75 -5.33 4.36
N PRO A 25 -16.36 -6.45 3.75
CA PRO A 25 -15.37 -7.42 4.23
C PRO A 25 -13.94 -6.86 4.27
N ALA A 26 -13.05 -7.49 5.03
CA ALA A 26 -11.65 -7.10 5.10
C ALA A 26 -11.01 -7.09 3.70
N PRO A 27 -10.12 -6.12 3.40
CA PRO A 27 -9.44 -6.07 2.12
C PRO A 27 -8.34 -7.13 2.03
N ASP A 28 -8.20 -7.72 0.84
CA ASP A 28 -7.10 -8.61 0.48
C ASP A 28 -5.84 -7.82 0.09
N LEU A 29 -6.01 -6.57 -0.38
CA LEU A 29 -4.92 -5.76 -0.92
C LEU A 29 -5.16 -4.26 -0.66
N ILE A 30 -4.17 -3.60 -0.07
CA ILE A 30 -4.10 -2.14 0.05
C ILE A 30 -2.93 -1.65 -0.78
N ILE A 31 -3.20 -0.75 -1.70
CA ILE A 31 -2.22 -0.09 -2.55
C ILE A 31 -2.13 1.36 -2.09
N MET A 32 -0.94 1.84 -1.75
CA MET A 32 -0.76 3.21 -1.25
C MET A 32 0.41 3.93 -1.90
N ASP A 33 0.25 5.21 -2.19
CA ASP A 33 1.36 6.07 -2.61
C ASP A 33 2.39 6.21 -1.48
N PHE A 34 3.69 6.07 -1.78
CA PHE A 34 4.74 6.35 -0.80
C PHE A 34 4.83 7.86 -0.51
N PRO A 35 5.06 8.30 0.74
CA PRO A 35 5.06 9.72 1.07
C PRO A 35 6.15 10.48 0.31
N HIS A 36 5.75 11.56 -0.36
CA HIS A 36 6.68 12.54 -0.91
C HIS A 36 7.42 13.31 0.19
N GLU A 37 6.80 13.42 1.37
CA GLU A 37 7.29 14.16 2.51
C GLU A 37 7.68 13.20 3.64
N ILE A 38 8.99 13.05 3.85
CA ILE A 38 9.56 12.09 4.81
C ILE A 38 9.02 12.26 6.23
N TYR A 39 8.72 13.50 6.65
CA TYR A 39 8.17 13.76 7.99
C TYR A 39 6.80 13.11 8.24
N ARG A 40 6.09 12.69 7.19
CA ARG A 40 4.81 11.96 7.30
C ARG A 40 4.98 10.46 7.43
N PHE A 41 6.21 9.94 7.34
CA PHE A 41 6.45 8.51 7.27
C PHE A 41 6.01 7.75 8.53
N GLU A 42 6.03 8.38 9.71
CA GLU A 42 5.52 7.77 10.93
C GLU A 42 4.03 7.39 10.83
N ALA A 43 3.22 8.21 10.15
CA ALA A 43 1.81 7.91 9.93
C ALA A 43 1.61 6.66 9.05
N TYR A 44 2.54 6.39 8.13
CA TYR A 44 2.54 5.20 7.29
C TYR A 44 2.85 3.95 8.12
N LEU A 45 3.87 4.01 8.99
CA LEU A 45 4.20 2.90 9.89
C LEU A 45 3.00 2.51 10.76
N ARG A 46 2.40 3.50 11.45
CA ARG A 46 1.24 3.28 12.31
C ARG A 46 0.05 2.69 11.54
N PHE A 47 -0.16 3.14 10.30
CA PHE A 47 -1.23 2.64 9.46
C PHE A 47 -0.97 1.19 9.01
N VAL A 48 0.25 0.87 8.58
CA VAL A 48 0.64 -0.50 8.19
C VAL A 48 0.47 -1.46 9.36
N ASP A 49 0.96 -1.09 10.55
CA ASP A 49 0.84 -1.92 11.75
C ASP A 49 -0.63 -2.13 12.15
N LEU A 50 -1.46 -1.09 12.04
CA LEU A 50 -2.90 -1.20 12.30
C LEU A 50 -3.59 -2.12 11.29
N CYS A 51 -3.33 -1.95 9.99
CA CYS A 51 -3.90 -2.82 8.95
C CYS A 51 -3.56 -4.28 9.20
N ARG A 52 -2.32 -4.59 9.59
CA ARG A 52 -1.87 -5.96 9.90
C ARG A 52 -2.46 -6.52 11.18
N ALA A 53 -2.76 -5.66 12.16
CA ALA A 53 -3.43 -6.07 13.39
C ALA A 53 -4.91 -6.41 13.14
N GLU A 54 -5.58 -5.64 12.28
CA GLU A 54 -7.01 -5.78 11.99
C GLU A 54 -7.30 -6.82 10.89
N TYR A 55 -6.43 -6.92 9.88
CA TYR A 55 -6.61 -7.77 8.72
C TYR A 55 -5.46 -8.77 8.60
N LYS A 56 -5.75 -10.03 8.98
CA LYS A 56 -4.73 -11.08 9.13
C LYS A 56 -3.93 -11.38 7.86
N ASP A 57 -4.55 -11.22 6.69
CA ASP A 57 -3.99 -11.63 5.39
C ASP A 57 -3.89 -10.46 4.39
N VAL A 58 -3.98 -9.20 4.86
CA VAL A 58 -3.89 -8.04 3.97
C VAL A 58 -2.50 -7.90 3.39
N ARG A 59 -2.41 -7.78 2.06
CA ARG A 59 -1.19 -7.38 1.36
C ARG A 59 -1.14 -5.87 1.24
N ILE A 60 0.03 -5.27 1.46
CA ILE A 60 0.25 -3.83 1.36
C ILE A 60 1.33 -3.55 0.32
N LEU A 61 0.95 -2.81 -0.71
CA LEU A 61 1.83 -2.40 -1.81
C LEU A 61 2.09 -0.90 -1.76
N PHE A 62 3.35 -0.50 -1.94
CA PHE A 62 3.71 0.90 -2.08
C PHE A 62 4.00 1.29 -3.52
N PHE A 63 3.29 2.31 -4.03
CA PHE A 63 3.63 2.99 -5.27
C PHE A 63 4.67 4.07 -5.02
N VAL A 64 5.83 3.93 -5.65
CA VAL A 64 6.98 4.81 -5.46
C VAL A 64 7.32 5.49 -6.79
N ASP A 65 7.59 6.79 -6.74
CA ASP A 65 8.01 7.58 -7.92
C ASP A 65 9.52 7.88 -7.93
N LYS A 66 10.16 7.84 -6.76
CA LYS A 66 11.60 8.13 -6.60
C LYS A 66 12.24 7.08 -5.72
N THR A 67 13.34 6.50 -6.20
CA THR A 67 14.14 5.54 -5.46
C THR A 67 15.45 6.20 -5.05
N SER A 68 15.47 6.80 -3.86
CA SER A 68 16.72 7.21 -3.19
C SER A 68 17.06 6.22 -2.08
N PRO A 69 18.33 6.08 -1.68
CA PRO A 69 18.71 5.20 -0.57
C PRO A 69 17.92 5.48 0.73
N LEU A 70 17.63 6.76 0.99
CA LEU A 70 16.83 7.19 2.13
C LEU A 70 15.37 6.71 2.02
N ILE A 71 14.76 6.88 0.85
CA ILE A 71 13.39 6.38 0.60
C ILE A 71 13.34 4.86 0.73
N LEU A 72 14.31 4.13 0.19
CA LEU A 72 14.38 2.68 0.30
C LEU A 72 14.54 2.22 1.75
N ALA A 73 15.32 2.92 2.57
CA ALA A 73 15.45 2.63 4.00
C ALA A 73 14.11 2.80 4.74
N PHE A 74 13.35 3.85 4.42
CA PHE A 74 12.00 4.02 4.97
C PHE A 74 11.06 2.93 4.48
N ILE A 75 11.03 2.62 3.19
CA ILE A 75 10.19 1.53 2.67
C ILE A 75 10.51 0.21 3.39
N ALA A 76 11.79 -0.12 3.56
CA ALA A 76 12.21 -1.31 4.30
C ALA A 76 11.70 -1.32 5.74
N ALA A 77 11.68 -0.17 6.42
CA ALA A 77 11.13 -0.04 7.78
C ALA A 77 9.62 -0.30 7.84
N ALA A 78 8.86 0.14 6.83
CA ALA A 78 7.43 -0.14 6.73
C ALA A 78 7.12 -1.60 6.37
N ARG A 79 8.08 -2.32 5.78
CA ARG A 79 7.95 -3.73 5.38
C ARG A 79 6.70 -3.96 4.52
N PRO A 80 6.45 -3.23 3.43
CA PRO A 80 5.35 -3.58 2.52
C PRO A 80 5.62 -4.95 1.87
N ASP A 81 4.56 -5.58 1.39
CA ASP A 81 4.65 -6.89 0.73
C ASP A 81 5.23 -6.77 -0.68
N ALA A 82 5.00 -5.64 -1.36
CA ALA A 82 5.68 -5.31 -2.61
C ALA A 82 5.79 -3.79 -2.83
N ILE A 83 6.70 -3.41 -3.73
CA ILE A 83 6.92 -2.03 -4.16
C ILE A 83 6.70 -1.99 -5.66
N LEU A 84 5.90 -1.03 -6.12
CA LEU A 84 5.64 -0.78 -7.52
C LEU A 84 6.19 0.58 -7.91
N HIS A 85 7.02 0.65 -8.94
CA HIS A 85 7.42 1.95 -9.48
C HIS A 85 6.28 2.55 -10.32
N LYS A 86 5.97 3.84 -10.18
CA LYS A 86 4.90 4.51 -10.97
C LYS A 86 5.09 4.46 -12.50
N ARG A 87 6.25 4.01 -12.97
CA ARG A 87 6.60 3.87 -14.39
C ARG A 87 6.56 2.43 -14.88
N GLU A 88 6.19 1.49 -14.02
CA GLU A 88 6.08 0.08 -14.41
C GLU A 88 4.94 -0.13 -15.39
N ALA A 89 5.14 -1.11 -16.27
CA ALA A 89 4.12 -1.50 -17.23
C ALA A 89 2.89 -2.06 -16.50
N LEU A 90 1.70 -1.78 -17.03
CA LEU A 90 0.43 -2.23 -16.47
C LEU A 90 0.38 -3.75 -16.21
N GLN A 91 1.08 -4.53 -17.04
CA GLN A 91 1.19 -5.97 -16.88
C GLN A 91 1.90 -6.37 -15.58
N VAL A 92 3.00 -5.70 -15.24
CA VAL A 92 3.78 -5.95 -14.02
C VAL A 92 2.96 -5.59 -12.78
N VAL A 93 2.23 -4.47 -12.84
CA VAL A 93 1.29 -4.06 -11.78
C VAL A 93 0.22 -5.13 -11.56
N ARG A 94 -0.34 -5.70 -12.64
CA ARG A 94 -1.36 -6.75 -12.55
C ARG A 94 -0.81 -8.04 -11.95
N GLU A 95 0.36 -8.48 -12.38
CA GLU A 95 1.02 -9.68 -11.85
C GLU A 95 1.32 -9.54 -10.36
N THR A 96 1.86 -8.39 -9.95
CA THR A 96 2.18 -8.11 -8.54
C THR A 96 0.93 -8.03 -7.65
N CYS A 97 -0.19 -7.54 -8.18
CA CYS A 97 -1.45 -7.49 -7.44
C CYS A 97 -2.17 -8.87 -7.39
N ALA A 98 -1.96 -9.72 -8.40
CA ALA A 98 -2.62 -11.01 -8.54
C ALA A 98 -1.87 -12.19 -7.89
N ALA A 99 -0.58 -12.03 -7.59
CA ALA A 99 0.29 -13.03 -6.96
C ALA A 99 0.19 -13.05 -5.43
#